data_AF-A0A6V7I5S2-F1
#
_entry.id   AF-A0A6V7I5S2-F1
#
_cell.length_a   1.000
_cell.length_b   1.000
_cell.length_c   1.000
_cell.angle_alpha   90.00
_cell.angle_beta   90.00
_cell.angle_gamma   90.00
#
_symmetry.space_group_name_H-M   'P 1'
#
loop_
_entity.id
_entity.type
_entity.pdbx_description
1 polymer ?
#
loop_
_entity_poly.entity_id
_entity_poly.type
_entity_poly.pdbx_seq_one_letter_code
_entity_poly.pdbx_strand_id
1 'polypeptide(L)' 'KRRCLGEVLARGSLFIFFSTIIHNFDIECPENEELPRLDGIDGFTVSPRPYRIKLTPRTKQNK' A
#
# COMPACT_ATOMS: atom_id res chain seq x y z
N LYS A 1 22.14 -21.79 3.29
CA LYS A 1 21.37 -20.67 2.67
C LYS A 1 19.88 -20.87 2.96
N ARG A 2 19.27 -20.10 3.87
CA ARG A 2 17.82 -20.19 4.14
C ARG A 2 17.05 -19.54 3.00
N ARG A 3 15.93 -20.12 2.58
CA ARG A 3 15.01 -19.56 1.58
C ARG A 3 13.63 -19.42 2.21
N CYS A 4 12.94 -18.33 1.92
CA CYS A 4 11.55 -18.16 2.33
C CYS A 4 10.65 -18.93 1.34
N LEU A 5 10.01 -19.99 1.80
CA LEU A 5 9.07 -20.77 0.97
C LEU A 5 7.87 -19.93 0.52
N GLY A 6 7.51 -18.91 1.31
CA GLY A 6 6.41 -18.00 1.02
C GLY A 6 6.74 -16.90 0.00
N GLU A 7 7.98 -16.75 -0.44
CA GLU A 7 8.39 -15.60 -1.26
C GLU A 7 7.65 -15.51 -2.60
N VAL A 8 7.50 -16.64 -3.30
CA VAL A 8 6.81 -16.69 -4.60
C VAL A 8 5.33 -16.33 -4.43
N LEU A 9 4.69 -16.86 -3.39
CA LEU A 9 3.29 -16.58 -3.07
C LEU A 9 3.13 -15.10 -2.68
N ALA A 10 3.95 -14.60 -1.76
CA ALA A 10 3.89 -13.22 -1.28
C ALA A 10 4.04 -12.23 -2.43
N ARG A 11 4.95 -12.47 -3.38
CA ARG A 11 5.13 -11.61 -4.55
C ARG A 11 3.88 -11.55 -5.42
N GLY A 12 3.23 -12.69 -5.69
CA GLY A 12 1.99 -12.75 -6.45
C GLY A 12 0.84 -12.02 -5.74
N SER A 13 0.66 -12.29 -4.45
CA SER A 13 -0.39 -11.66 -3.65
C SER A 13 -0.22 -10.14 -3.55
N LEU A 14 1.01 -9.65 -3.28
CA LEU A 14 1.29 -8.22 -3.23
C LEU A 14 1.04 -7.54 -4.57
N PHE A 15 1.43 -8.17 -5.68
CA PHE A 15 1.18 -7.62 -7.01
C PHE A 15 -0.32 -7.44 -7.27
N ILE A 16 -1.13 -8.47 -7.03
CA ILE A 16 -2.59 -8.39 -7.25
C ILE A 16 -3.24 -7.39 -6.29
N PHE A 17 -2.82 -7.37 -5.02
CA PHE A 17 -3.33 -6.42 -4.03
C PHE A 17 -3.06 -4.96 -4.44
N PHE A 18 -1.80 -4.62 -4.71
CA PHE A 18 -1.44 -3.23 -5.06
C PHE A 18 -1.96 -2.82 -6.43
N SER A 19 -1.85 -3.67 -7.45
CA SER A 19 -2.39 -3.34 -8.79
C SER A 19 -3.90 -3.10 -8.73
N THR A 20 -4.65 -3.91 -7.99
CA THR A 20 -6.10 -3.71 -7.80
C THR A 20 -6.38 -2.36 -7.14
N ILE A 21 -5.66 -2.01 -6.08
CA ILE A 21 -5.85 -0.70 -5.41
C ILE A 21 -5.55 0.44 -6.38
N ILE A 22 -4.38 0.42 -7.03
CA ILE A 22 -3.93 1.48 -7.95
C ILE A 22 -4.88 1.61 -9.15
N HIS A 23 -5.44 0.51 -9.66
CA HIS A 23 -6.38 0.57 -10.79
C HIS A 23 -7.76 1.11 -10.40
N ASN A 24 -8.24 0.87 -9.18
CA ASN A 24 -9.61 1.18 -8.80
C ASN A 24 -9.74 2.44 -7.93
N PHE A 25 -8.65 3.02 -7.42
CA PHE A 25 -8.71 4.18 -6.53
C PHE A 25 -7.68 5.25 -6.91
N ASP A 26 -8.10 6.51 -6.77
CA ASP A 26 -7.19 7.64 -6.60
C ASP A 26 -6.75 7.70 -5.14
N ILE A 27 -5.44 7.82 -4.94
CA ILE A 27 -4.79 7.82 -3.64
C ILE A 27 -4.27 9.22 -3.39
N GLU A 28 -4.82 9.88 -2.38
CA GLU A 28 -4.52 11.28 -2.08
C GLU A 28 -4.20 11.46 -0.58
N CYS A 29 -3.45 12.50 -0.28
CA CYS A 29 -3.30 12.97 1.11
C CYS A 29 -4.61 13.63 1.55
N PRO A 30 -5.14 13.33 2.75
CA PRO A 30 -6.32 14.00 3.27
C PRO A 30 -6.15 15.52 3.32
N GLU A 31 -7.24 16.26 3.13
CA GLU A 31 -7.23 17.72 3.28
C GLU A 31 -6.82 18.08 4.71
N ASN A 32 -5.81 18.96 4.85
CA ASN A 32 -5.21 19.39 6.12
C ASN A 32 -4.28 18.39 6.82
N GLU A 33 -3.85 17.31 6.15
CA GLU A 33 -2.77 16.44 6.64
C GLU A 33 -1.50 16.62 5.80
N GLU A 34 -0.33 16.39 6.41
CA GLU A 34 0.96 16.35 5.70
C GLU A 34 1.22 14.96 5.12
N LEU A 35 2.13 14.88 4.15
CA LEU A 35 2.57 13.59 3.63
C LEU A 35 3.16 12.72 4.75
N PRO A 36 2.92 11.39 4.73
CA PRO A 36 3.46 10.50 5.73
C PRO A 36 4.98 10.55 5.71
N ARG A 37 5.57 10.56 6.91
CA ARG A 37 7.02 10.50 7.04
C ARG A 37 7.52 9.13 6.55
N LEU A 38 8.65 9.15 5.84
CA LEU A 38 9.25 7.94 5.26
C LEU A 38 10.17 7.20 6.25
N ASP A 39 10.34 7.71 7.48
CA ASP A 39 11.05 7.00 8.53
C ASP A 39 10.15 5.95 9.19
N GLY A 40 10.70 4.74 9.33
CA GLY A 40 10.04 3.66 10.04
C GLY A 40 10.21 3.77 11.56
N ILE A 41 9.32 3.09 12.28
CA ILE A 41 9.48 2.72 13.67
C ILE A 41 10.16 1.35 13.69
N ASP A 42 11.38 1.30 14.23
CA ASP A 42 12.15 0.07 14.39
C ASP A 42 11.59 -0.80 15.53
N GLY A 43 11.48 -2.10 15.26
CA GLY A 43 11.02 -3.12 16.19
C GLY A 43 11.48 -4.50 15.71
N PHE A 44 10.69 -5.55 15.96
CA PHE A 44 10.97 -6.86 15.35
C PHE A 44 10.89 -6.82 13.81
N THR A 45 10.03 -5.94 13.28
CA THR A 45 9.94 -5.55 11.87
C THR A 45 9.84 -4.02 11.78
N VAL A 46 10.31 -3.43 10.67
CA VAL A 46 10.11 -2.00 10.40
C VAL A 46 8.64 -1.74 10.05
N SER A 47 8.03 -0.76 10.70
CA SER A 47 6.63 -0.35 10.46
C SER A 47 6.52 1.16 10.22
N PRO A 48 5.57 1.63 9.41
CA PRO A 48 5.36 3.06 9.25
C PRO A 48 4.77 3.68 10.53
N ARG A 49 4.98 4.98 10.73
CA ARG A 49 4.23 5.75 11.74
C ARG A 49 2.75 5.78 11.35
N PRO A 50 1.79 5.91 12.28
CA PRO A 50 0.38 6.06 11.94
C PRO A 50 0.14 7.24 10.98
N TYR A 51 -0.57 6.99 9.87
CA TYR A 51 -0.94 7.99 8.87
C TYR A 51 -2.33 7.68 8.31
N ARG A 52 -2.95 8.69 7.69
CA ARG A 52 -4.21 8.54 6.96
C ARG A 52 -4.01 8.74 5.47
N ILE A 53 -4.87 8.11 4.69
CA ILE A 53 -4.95 8.26 3.25
C ILE A 53 -6.40 8.45 2.85
N LYS A 54 -6.63 9.26 1.82
CA LYS A 54 -7.93 9.39 1.17
C LYS A 54 -7.92 8.48 -0.06
N LEU A 55 -8.83 7.50 -0.08
CA LEU A 55 -9.05 6.61 -1.22
C LEU A 55 -10.37 6.99 -1.89
N THR A 56 -10.30 7.50 -3.11
CA THR A 56 -11.49 7.85 -3.90
C THR A 56 -11.65 6.83 -5.03
N PRO A 57 -12.79 6.11 -5.15
CA PRO A 57 -12.99 5.16 -6.24
C PRO A 57 -12.87 5.84 -7.59
N ARG A 58 -12.00 5.30 -8.46
CA ARG A 58 -11.95 5.66 -9.88
C ARG A 58 -13.22 5.13 -10.52
N THR A 59 -14.04 6.02 -11.05
CA THR A 59 -15.15 5.64 -11.92
C THR A 59 -14.56 4.88 -13.09
N LYS A 60 -14.77 3.56 -13.14
CA LYS A 60 -14.54 2.85 -14.39
C LYS A 60 -15.56 3.38 -15.39
N GLN A 61 -15.13 4.20 -16.34
CA GLN A 61 -15.81 4.26 -17.63
C GLN A 61 -15.67 2.87 -18.27
N ASN A 62 -16.71 2.05 -18.15
CA ASN A 62 -17.00 0.84 -18.93
C ASN A 62 -18.44 0.47 -18.53
N LYS A 63 -19.49 0.68 -19.34
CA LYS A 63 -19.77 0.06 -20.65
C LYS A 63 -19.52 -1.44 -20.68
#